data_AF-A0A5C0SMK3-F1
#
_entry.id   AF-A0A5C0SMK3-F1
#
_cell.length_a   1.000
_cell.length_b   1.000
_cell.length_c   1.000
_cell.angle_alpha   90.00
_cell.angle_beta   90.00
_cell.angle_gamma   90.00
#
_symmetry.space_group_name_H-M   'P 1'
#
loop_
_entity.id
_entity.type
_entity.pdbx_description
1 polymer ?
#
loop_
_entity_poly.entity_id
_entity_poly.type
_entity_poly.pdbx_seq_one_letter_code
_entity_poly.pdbx_strand_id
1 'polypeptide(L)'
;MGRIETNVPHLKINLGVWRKLYALTGGYIDNIEDVSRGYLWSVGLSPDFWVVIDAMKSWKVPFHVVMILWALRERQLDNGGFLRLGELSRYVETGSVYRYVEIAALAGETLKDDTHMRKAIDWLLEHQLEDGSFPTHEMSSIGEVGTTGRTVRILAMAIENEEGQSTEKIPKAIERALAYLKERHHRSGDLGWWPRTERDNGRGIVGASSLAVLAILKARELSKRFPLEVPLETVEPTLRWLLNDFVEVVGWPESRGDVSKIDTTFYASWALLWAWESGLPVEKGKVRSKILDAFERLQYLTRDTLYDTSFVLRFLALLVRYRRLLGIKEERLRALIRKYLRRLMNEIGRVFKSDSDTYLMELVGISLIEASKAMKELGMNDEVHELGRFPGMPPSFMLKEILEKSSNASDVLYLLIGPKTKWKPFVSLIDTLVKMDILTTLIGVTLGLLVIINDFSEAFFKVMLSPHSFFTGLLSFLMALMLTVIWIGIKVVPEKSRLEAVMSYTLSMLAAYFYLGMFLGASGVEVPPGDAFTLLKVLLLLAIIIDVTVKLLDTAVFSKILGG
;
A
#
# COMPACT_ATOMS: atom_id res chain seq x y z
N MET A 1 -15.64 17.80 1.29
CA MET A 1 -14.51 17.59 0.35
C MET A 1 -15.06 16.70 -0.77
N GLY A 2 -14.59 16.86 -2.02
CA GLY A 2 -15.01 15.96 -3.11
C GLY A 2 -14.34 14.60 -3.00
N ARG A 3 -14.88 13.60 -3.71
CA ARG A 3 -14.33 12.23 -3.83
C ARG A 3 -12.85 12.23 -4.21
N ILE A 4 -12.08 11.28 -3.68
CA ILE A 4 -10.72 11.00 -4.18
C ILE A 4 -10.83 10.02 -5.34
N GLU A 5 -10.60 10.53 -6.54
CA GLU A 5 -10.67 9.72 -7.76
C GLU A 5 -9.45 8.80 -7.87
N THR A 6 -9.58 7.56 -7.38
CA THR A 6 -8.50 6.55 -7.46
C THR A 6 -8.64 5.67 -8.69
N ASN A 7 -9.83 5.39 -9.21
CA ASN A 7 -9.96 4.51 -10.38
C ASN A 7 -9.73 5.31 -11.67
N VAL A 8 -8.46 5.45 -12.06
CA VAL A 8 -8.07 6.17 -13.28
C VAL A 8 -7.46 5.16 -14.27
N PRO A 9 -8.29 4.46 -15.09
CA PRO A 9 -7.81 3.42 -16.00
C PRO A 9 -6.67 3.87 -16.92
N HIS A 10 -6.68 5.14 -17.30
CA HIS A 10 -5.65 5.79 -18.12
C HIS A 10 -4.23 5.67 -17.54
N LEU A 11 -4.07 5.59 -16.22
CA LEU A 11 -2.77 5.38 -15.57
C LEU A 11 -2.27 3.94 -15.64
N LYS A 12 -3.14 2.99 -16.02
CA LYS A 12 -2.84 1.56 -16.14
C LYS A 12 -2.58 1.10 -17.58
N ILE A 13 -2.75 1.99 -18.56
CA ILE A 13 -2.64 1.63 -20.00
C ILE A 13 -1.19 1.36 -20.39
N ASN A 14 -0.27 2.28 -20.05
CA ASN A 14 1.16 2.13 -20.35
C ASN A 14 2.04 2.93 -19.38
N LEU A 15 3.31 2.57 -19.33
CA LEU A 15 4.31 3.24 -18.49
C LEU A 15 4.59 4.68 -18.92
N GLY A 16 4.41 4.99 -20.21
CA GLY A 16 4.67 6.30 -20.76
C GLY A 16 3.83 7.40 -20.12
N VAL A 17 2.55 7.13 -19.86
CA VAL A 17 1.65 8.07 -19.17
C VAL A 17 2.21 8.43 -17.79
N TRP A 18 2.58 7.44 -16.99
CA TRP A 18 3.14 7.66 -15.66
C TRP A 18 4.42 8.51 -15.71
N ARG A 19 5.34 8.18 -16.63
CA ARG A 19 6.61 8.91 -16.78
C ARG A 19 6.41 10.35 -17.23
N LYS A 20 5.49 10.59 -18.15
CA LYS A 20 5.14 11.95 -18.62
C LYS A 20 4.52 12.77 -17.50
N LEU A 21 3.62 12.18 -16.69
CA LEU A 21 3.07 12.84 -15.51
C LEU A 21 4.13 13.11 -14.44
N TYR A 22 5.05 12.18 -14.19
CA TYR A 22 6.18 12.41 -13.29
C TYR A 22 7.07 13.58 -13.77
N ALA A 23 7.39 13.62 -15.07
CA ALA A 23 8.17 14.72 -15.65
C ALA A 23 7.41 16.05 -15.59
N LEU A 24 6.09 16.03 -15.79
CA LEU A 24 5.21 17.19 -15.74
C LEU A 24 5.15 17.80 -14.34
N THR A 25 4.99 16.95 -13.33
CA THR A 25 4.88 17.32 -11.91
C THR A 25 6.23 17.57 -11.25
N GLY A 26 7.34 17.26 -11.92
CA GLY A 26 8.67 17.25 -11.27
C GLY A 26 8.78 16.25 -10.11
N GLY A 27 7.86 15.28 -10.03
CA GLY A 27 7.77 14.31 -8.94
C GLY A 27 7.01 14.76 -7.70
N TYR A 28 6.23 15.84 -7.77
CA TYR A 28 5.40 16.32 -6.66
C TYR A 28 3.98 16.61 -7.10
N ILE A 29 3.00 15.98 -6.43
CA ILE A 29 1.61 16.09 -6.85
C ILE A 29 1.06 17.52 -6.76
N ASP A 30 1.54 18.32 -5.81
CA ASP A 30 1.06 19.70 -5.64
C ASP A 30 1.27 20.55 -6.91
N ASN A 31 2.29 20.23 -7.71
CA ASN A 31 2.56 20.91 -8.99
C ASN A 31 1.51 20.61 -10.07
N ILE A 32 0.56 19.72 -9.81
CA ILE A 32 -0.56 19.41 -10.72
C ILE A 32 -1.58 20.55 -10.77
N GLU A 33 -1.64 21.39 -9.74
CA GLU A 33 -2.61 22.50 -9.66
C GLU A 33 -2.40 23.51 -10.79
N ASP A 34 -1.13 23.75 -11.16
CA ASP A 34 -0.72 24.70 -12.20
C ASP A 34 -0.79 24.14 -13.63
N VAL A 35 -1.11 22.85 -13.79
CA VAL A 35 -1.18 22.22 -15.11
C VAL A 35 -2.45 22.65 -15.82
N SER A 36 -2.30 23.25 -17.01
CA SER A 36 -3.39 23.56 -17.93
C SER A 36 -3.53 22.51 -19.04
N ARG A 37 -4.72 22.39 -19.63
CA ARG A 37 -5.01 21.37 -20.64
C ARG A 37 -4.10 21.48 -21.87
N GLY A 38 -3.75 22.69 -22.27
CA GLY A 38 -2.82 22.94 -23.38
C GLY A 38 -1.39 22.45 -23.11
N TYR A 39 -0.99 22.36 -21.84
CA TYR A 39 0.36 21.96 -21.45
C TYR A 39 0.59 20.44 -21.57
N LEU A 40 -0.48 19.62 -21.65
CA LEU A 40 -0.37 18.17 -21.85
C LEU A 40 0.33 17.83 -23.18
N TRP A 41 0.06 18.58 -24.25
CA TRP A 41 0.74 18.41 -25.54
C TRP A 41 2.25 18.59 -25.42
N SER A 42 2.70 19.52 -24.58
CA SER A 42 4.13 19.84 -24.42
C SER A 42 4.95 18.69 -23.82
N VAL A 43 4.28 17.73 -23.17
CA VAL A 43 4.87 16.50 -22.61
C VAL A 43 4.45 15.25 -23.39
N GLY A 44 3.82 15.41 -24.56
CA GLY A 44 3.41 14.31 -25.42
C GLY A 44 2.24 13.48 -24.87
N LEU A 45 1.36 14.09 -24.07
CA LEU A 45 0.09 13.51 -23.63
C LEU A 45 -1.07 14.08 -24.44
N SER A 46 -2.04 13.23 -24.80
CA SER A 46 -3.30 13.69 -25.43
C SER A 46 -4.09 14.59 -24.46
N PRO A 47 -4.81 15.62 -24.95
CA PRO A 47 -5.77 16.40 -24.16
C PRO A 47 -6.85 15.58 -23.43
N ASP A 48 -7.07 14.33 -23.83
CA ASP A 48 -8.04 13.43 -23.18
C ASP A 48 -7.52 12.94 -21.82
N PHE A 49 -6.21 12.96 -21.59
CA PHE A 49 -5.61 12.69 -20.28
C PHE A 49 -5.91 13.80 -19.25
N TRP A 50 -6.64 14.85 -19.62
CA TRP A 50 -7.13 15.84 -18.68
C TRP A 50 -7.95 15.22 -17.54
N VAL A 51 -8.69 14.13 -17.81
CA VAL A 51 -9.40 13.39 -16.76
C VAL A 51 -8.47 12.84 -15.66
N VAL A 52 -7.22 12.54 -16.01
CA VAL A 52 -6.19 12.11 -15.04
C VAL A 52 -5.72 13.30 -14.21
N ILE A 53 -5.57 14.47 -14.82
CA ILE A 53 -5.21 15.71 -14.13
C ILE A 53 -6.31 16.10 -13.14
N ASP A 54 -7.57 16.06 -13.56
CA ASP A 54 -8.72 16.33 -12.70
C ASP A 54 -8.79 15.33 -11.53
N ALA A 55 -8.55 14.05 -11.80
CA ALA A 55 -8.45 13.04 -10.75
C ALA A 55 -7.31 13.36 -9.77
N MET A 56 -6.10 13.66 -10.24
CA MET A 56 -4.96 14.02 -9.39
C MET A 56 -5.21 15.28 -8.57
N LYS A 57 -5.95 16.28 -9.10
CA LYS A 57 -6.35 17.48 -8.35
C LYS A 57 -7.28 17.17 -7.18
N SER A 58 -8.02 16.06 -7.22
CA SER A 58 -8.86 15.60 -6.10
C SER A 58 -8.05 14.96 -4.95
N TRP A 59 -6.78 14.62 -5.15
CA TRP A 59 -5.94 13.91 -4.18
C TRP A 59 -5.43 14.84 -3.07
N LYS A 60 -6.33 15.27 -2.16
CA LYS A 60 -6.01 16.17 -1.04
C LYS A 60 -5.42 15.48 0.20
N VAL A 61 -4.96 14.24 0.04
CA VAL A 61 -4.28 13.40 1.03
C VAL A 61 -2.89 13.02 0.52
N PRO A 62 -1.97 12.53 1.39
CA PRO A 62 -0.68 12.03 0.93
C PRO A 62 -0.80 11.07 -0.27
N PHE A 63 0.08 11.19 -1.26
CA PHE A 63 0.03 10.36 -2.48
C PHE A 63 -0.06 8.86 -2.16
N HIS A 64 0.70 8.42 -1.16
CA HIS A 64 0.74 7.04 -0.70
C HIS A 64 -0.63 6.55 -0.19
N VAL A 65 -1.44 7.43 0.41
CA VAL A 65 -2.80 7.11 0.86
C VAL A 65 -3.73 6.88 -0.33
N VAL A 66 -3.61 7.70 -1.39
CA VAL A 66 -4.37 7.50 -2.63
C VAL A 66 -4.08 6.14 -3.23
N MET A 67 -2.79 5.76 -3.30
CA MET A 67 -2.39 4.46 -3.84
C MET A 67 -2.85 3.29 -2.96
N ILE A 68 -2.87 3.45 -1.64
CA ILE A 68 -3.43 2.47 -0.71
C ILE A 68 -4.94 2.31 -0.95
N LEU A 69 -5.70 3.42 -1.01
CA LEU A 69 -7.14 3.38 -1.30
C LEU A 69 -7.42 2.70 -2.63
N TRP A 70 -6.64 3.01 -3.67
CA TRP A 70 -6.73 2.35 -4.96
C TRP A 70 -6.53 0.83 -4.83
N ALA A 71 -5.40 0.40 -4.28
CA ALA A 71 -5.10 -1.01 -4.14
C ALA A 71 -6.13 -1.77 -3.29
N LEU A 72 -6.69 -1.13 -2.25
CA LEU A 72 -7.77 -1.72 -1.45
C LEU A 72 -9.04 -1.89 -2.29
N ARG A 73 -9.47 -0.87 -3.04
CA ARG A 73 -10.65 -0.94 -3.92
C ARG A 73 -10.58 -2.07 -4.94
N GLU A 74 -9.39 -2.39 -5.45
CA GLU A 74 -9.17 -3.53 -6.36
C GLU A 74 -9.22 -4.88 -5.69
N ARG A 75 -8.96 -4.93 -4.38
CA ARG A 75 -9.00 -6.16 -3.56
C ARG A 75 -10.36 -6.38 -2.90
N GLN A 76 -11.26 -5.41 -2.97
CA GLN A 76 -12.60 -5.56 -2.42
C GLN A 76 -13.36 -6.60 -3.24
N LEU A 77 -13.95 -7.58 -2.54
CA LEU A 77 -14.83 -8.56 -3.14
C LEU A 77 -16.16 -7.92 -3.56
N ASP A 78 -16.90 -8.58 -4.45
CA ASP A 78 -18.17 -8.04 -4.96
C ASP A 78 -19.20 -7.77 -3.84
N ASN A 79 -19.18 -8.59 -2.79
CA ASN A 79 -20.01 -8.46 -1.59
C ASN A 79 -19.57 -7.33 -0.64
N GLY A 80 -18.51 -6.58 -0.96
CA GLY A 80 -17.98 -5.50 -0.12
C GLY A 80 -16.92 -5.93 0.91
N GLY A 81 -16.70 -7.22 1.07
CA GLY A 81 -15.72 -7.79 1.98
C GLY A 81 -14.26 -7.68 1.52
N PHE A 82 -13.33 -7.87 2.45
CA PHE A 82 -11.90 -7.87 2.21
C PHE A 82 -11.23 -9.12 2.81
N LEU A 83 -10.46 -9.83 1.98
CA LEU A 83 -9.59 -10.91 2.44
C LEU A 83 -8.29 -10.34 3.00
N ARG A 84 -7.77 -10.99 4.05
CA ARG A 84 -6.44 -10.71 4.56
C ARG A 84 -5.42 -11.56 3.81
N LEU A 85 -4.67 -10.93 2.91
CA LEU A 85 -3.63 -11.61 2.15
C LEU A 85 -2.40 -11.91 3.03
N GLY A 86 -1.79 -13.09 2.87
CA GLY A 86 -0.53 -13.46 3.56
C GLY A 86 -0.71 -14.36 4.79
N GLU A 87 -1.87 -14.34 5.43
CA GLU A 87 -2.32 -15.42 6.31
C GLU A 87 -3.21 -16.34 5.46
N LEU A 88 -3.20 -17.65 5.66
CA LEU A 88 -4.05 -18.61 4.91
C LEU A 88 -5.56 -18.40 5.17
N SER A 89 -5.99 -17.22 5.61
CA SER A 89 -7.37 -16.85 5.84
C SER A 89 -8.12 -16.88 4.50
N ARG A 90 -9.02 -17.84 4.39
CA ARG A 90 -9.93 -17.99 3.25
C ARG A 90 -11.19 -17.15 3.41
N TYR A 91 -11.28 -16.39 4.52
CA TYR A 91 -12.49 -15.73 4.95
C TYR A 91 -12.30 -14.22 4.99
N VAL A 92 -13.39 -13.50 4.75
CA VAL A 92 -13.43 -12.05 4.92
C VAL A 92 -13.22 -11.71 6.39
N GLU A 93 -12.28 -10.80 6.66
CA GLU A 93 -12.02 -10.29 8.01
C GLU A 93 -12.73 -8.96 8.22
N THR A 94 -13.61 -8.91 9.23
CA THR A 94 -14.29 -7.69 9.66
C THR A 94 -13.31 -6.56 9.97
N GLY A 95 -12.13 -6.94 10.49
CA GLY A 95 -10.98 -6.09 10.71
C GLY A 95 -10.60 -5.21 9.52
N SER A 96 -10.50 -5.84 8.35
CA SER A 96 -10.12 -5.18 7.11
C SER A 96 -11.25 -4.29 6.59
N VAL A 97 -12.49 -4.79 6.65
CA VAL A 97 -13.68 -4.05 6.17
C VAL A 97 -13.85 -2.73 6.90
N TYR A 98 -13.83 -2.71 8.24
CA TYR A 98 -14.01 -1.44 8.95
C TYR A 98 -12.82 -0.49 8.74
N ARG A 99 -11.58 -0.99 8.57
CA ARG A 99 -10.43 -0.09 8.37
C ARG A 99 -10.45 0.54 7.00
N TYR A 100 -10.93 -0.17 5.97
CA TYR A 100 -11.20 0.46 4.68
C TYR A 100 -12.15 1.67 4.85
N VAL A 101 -13.28 1.46 5.52
CA VAL A 101 -14.25 2.54 5.80
C VAL A 101 -13.60 3.66 6.61
N GLU A 102 -12.72 3.33 7.56
CA GLU A 102 -11.98 4.32 8.34
C GLU A 102 -11.07 5.20 7.46
N ILE A 103 -10.29 4.59 6.56
CA ILE A 103 -9.38 5.33 5.68
C ILE A 103 -10.15 6.23 4.72
N ALA A 104 -11.21 5.70 4.08
CA ALA A 104 -12.05 6.45 3.16
C ALA A 104 -12.65 7.69 3.84
N ALA A 105 -13.27 7.50 5.01
CA ALA A 105 -13.84 8.60 5.79
C ALA A 105 -12.76 9.61 6.26
N LEU A 106 -11.60 9.14 6.72
CA LEU A 106 -10.49 10.02 7.14
C LEU A 106 -9.92 10.83 5.97
N ALA A 107 -10.00 10.29 4.76
CA ALA A 107 -9.62 10.92 3.51
C ALA A 107 -10.68 11.90 2.98
N GLY A 108 -11.84 11.97 3.63
CA GLY A 108 -12.91 12.93 3.35
C GLY A 108 -13.98 12.42 2.40
N GLU A 109 -14.01 11.11 2.12
CA GLU A 109 -15.03 10.48 1.30
C GLU A 109 -16.32 10.22 2.10
N THR A 110 -17.43 10.16 1.37
CA THR A 110 -18.79 10.03 1.91
C THR A 110 -19.46 8.78 1.32
N LEU A 111 -20.57 8.34 1.92
CA LEU A 111 -21.36 7.22 1.41
C LEU A 111 -21.99 7.53 0.05
N LYS A 112 -22.24 8.81 -0.22
CA LYS A 112 -22.73 9.29 -1.50
C LYS A 112 -21.68 9.13 -2.60
N ASP A 113 -20.43 9.45 -2.29
CA ASP A 113 -19.37 9.59 -3.27
C ASP A 113 -18.54 8.30 -3.48
N ASP A 114 -18.42 7.44 -2.45
CA ASP A 114 -17.67 6.18 -2.55
C ASP A 114 -18.57 4.93 -2.50
N THR A 115 -18.76 4.31 -3.66
CA THR A 115 -19.49 3.04 -3.79
C THR A 115 -18.83 1.87 -3.05
N HIS A 116 -17.50 1.85 -2.94
CA HIS A 116 -16.78 0.80 -2.22
C HIS A 116 -16.99 0.93 -0.70
N MET A 117 -17.02 2.16 -0.18
CA MET A 117 -17.35 2.44 1.21
C MET A 117 -18.78 2.01 1.54
N ARG A 118 -19.72 2.28 0.63
CA ARG A 118 -21.10 1.83 0.77
C ARG A 118 -21.20 0.30 0.84
N LYS A 119 -20.58 -0.42 -0.10
CA LYS A 119 -20.53 -1.89 -0.09
C LYS A 119 -19.90 -2.45 1.19
N ALA A 120 -18.81 -1.84 1.68
CA ALA A 120 -18.16 -2.27 2.91
C ALA A 120 -19.07 -2.08 4.14
N ILE A 121 -19.85 -0.99 4.19
CA ILE A 121 -20.84 -0.78 5.25
C ILE A 121 -22.00 -1.77 5.13
N ASP A 122 -22.54 -1.98 3.93
CA ASP A 122 -23.62 -2.95 3.70
C ASP A 122 -23.17 -4.34 4.19
N TRP A 123 -21.95 -4.75 3.84
CA TRP A 123 -21.34 -5.99 4.34
C TRP A 123 -21.29 -6.03 5.88
N LEU A 124 -20.82 -4.96 6.54
CA LEU A 124 -20.78 -4.91 8.00
C LEU A 124 -22.18 -5.09 8.60
N LEU A 125 -23.18 -4.38 8.07
CA LEU A 125 -24.56 -4.45 8.56
C LEU A 125 -25.17 -5.85 8.39
N GLU A 126 -24.87 -6.53 7.29
CA GLU A 126 -25.32 -7.91 7.01
C GLU A 126 -24.65 -8.95 7.91
N HIS A 127 -23.42 -8.70 8.35
CA HIS A 127 -22.64 -9.62 9.19
C HIS A 127 -22.66 -9.25 10.69
N GLN A 128 -23.54 -8.34 11.10
CA GLN A 128 -23.82 -8.12 12.52
C GLN A 128 -24.58 -9.33 13.09
N LEU A 129 -24.09 -9.88 14.20
CA LEU A 129 -24.72 -11.04 14.85
C LEU A 129 -26.06 -10.66 15.49
N GLU A 130 -26.86 -11.68 15.86
CA GLU A 130 -28.18 -11.49 16.50
C GLU A 130 -28.08 -10.74 17.83
N ASP A 131 -27.02 -10.97 18.59
CA ASP A 131 -26.73 -10.26 19.85
C ASP A 131 -26.27 -8.80 19.65
N GLY A 132 -26.13 -8.35 18.40
CA GLY A 132 -25.70 -6.99 18.04
C GLY A 132 -24.18 -6.82 17.94
N SER A 133 -23.40 -7.84 18.28
CA SER A 133 -21.94 -7.79 18.17
C SER A 133 -21.46 -7.97 16.73
N PHE A 134 -20.18 -7.67 16.52
CA PHE A 134 -19.49 -7.97 15.27
C PHE A 134 -18.43 -9.06 15.48
N PRO A 135 -18.39 -10.08 14.61
CA PRO A 135 -17.38 -11.13 14.69
C PRO A 135 -16.05 -10.65 14.09
N THR A 136 -14.95 -11.36 14.37
CA THR A 136 -13.62 -11.03 13.79
C THR A 136 -13.51 -11.37 12.30
N HIS A 137 -14.28 -12.36 11.84
CA HIS A 137 -14.38 -12.79 10.44
C HIS A 137 -15.76 -13.38 10.14
N GLU A 138 -16.12 -13.51 8.86
CA GLU A 138 -17.47 -13.85 8.41
C GLU A 138 -18.01 -15.19 8.93
N MET A 139 -17.12 -16.18 9.10
CA MET A 139 -17.50 -17.51 9.61
C MET A 139 -17.58 -17.61 11.15
N SER A 140 -17.24 -16.55 11.90
CA SER A 140 -17.29 -16.62 13.36
C SER A 140 -18.70 -16.34 13.85
N SER A 141 -19.24 -17.26 14.64
CA SER A 141 -20.52 -17.09 15.33
C SER A 141 -20.40 -16.37 16.68
N ILE A 142 -19.21 -15.89 17.02
CA ILE A 142 -18.92 -15.23 18.30
C ILE A 142 -18.45 -13.80 18.03
N GLY A 143 -19.12 -12.85 18.68
CA GLY A 143 -18.74 -11.46 18.71
C GLY A 143 -17.48 -11.17 19.52
N GLU A 144 -16.75 -10.14 19.11
CA GLU A 144 -15.56 -9.67 19.84
C GLU A 144 -15.73 -8.20 20.21
N VAL A 145 -15.46 -7.86 21.48
CA VAL A 145 -15.71 -6.52 22.02
C VAL A 145 -14.89 -5.44 21.29
N GLY A 146 -13.61 -5.68 21.04
CA GLY A 146 -12.73 -4.72 20.36
C GLY A 146 -13.15 -4.46 18.92
N THR A 147 -13.48 -5.50 18.17
CA THR A 147 -14.05 -5.41 16.82
C THR A 147 -15.38 -4.67 16.84
N THR A 148 -16.28 -5.02 17.76
CA THR A 148 -17.58 -4.34 17.92
C THR A 148 -17.40 -2.85 18.21
N GLY A 149 -16.54 -2.48 19.16
CA GLY A 149 -16.23 -1.09 19.50
C GLY A 149 -15.62 -0.31 18.33
N ARG A 150 -14.70 -0.92 17.57
CA ARG A 150 -14.15 -0.30 16.36
C ARG A 150 -15.22 -0.07 15.31
N THR A 151 -16.05 -1.07 15.02
CA THR A 151 -17.13 -0.97 14.05
C THR A 151 -18.11 0.13 14.42
N VAL A 152 -18.53 0.22 15.69
CA VAL A 152 -19.39 1.33 16.17
C VAL A 152 -18.78 2.69 15.89
N ARG A 153 -17.51 2.91 16.27
CA ARG A 153 -16.82 4.19 16.04
C ARG A 153 -16.76 4.54 14.55
N ILE A 154 -16.52 3.55 13.70
CA ILE A 154 -16.32 3.72 12.26
C ILE A 154 -17.66 3.97 11.54
N LEU A 155 -18.70 3.22 11.89
CA LEU A 155 -20.06 3.47 11.41
C LEU A 155 -20.53 4.87 11.83
N ALA A 156 -20.26 5.28 13.07
CA ALA A 156 -20.57 6.62 13.54
C ALA A 156 -19.83 7.71 12.76
N MET A 157 -18.55 7.49 12.45
CA MET A 157 -17.74 8.41 11.63
C MET A 157 -18.27 8.50 10.20
N ALA A 158 -18.70 7.39 9.61
CA ALA A 158 -19.23 7.33 8.26
C ALA A 158 -20.51 8.16 8.07
N ILE A 159 -21.36 8.26 9.10
CA ILE A 159 -22.63 9.02 9.03
C ILE A 159 -22.54 10.42 9.64
N GLU A 160 -21.40 10.79 10.23
CA GLU A 160 -21.21 12.08 10.91
C GLU A 160 -21.36 13.27 9.97
N ASN A 161 -21.18 13.12 8.67
CA ASN A 161 -21.33 14.21 7.71
C ASN A 161 -22.41 13.95 6.66
N GLU A 162 -23.25 12.92 6.85
CA GLU A 162 -24.32 12.59 5.91
C GLU A 162 -25.57 13.44 6.19
N GLU A 163 -26.10 14.07 5.13
CA GLU A 163 -27.37 14.79 5.13
C GLU A 163 -28.44 13.92 4.45
N GLY A 164 -29.37 13.32 5.21
CA GLY A 164 -30.56 12.65 4.64
C GLY A 164 -30.99 11.35 5.32
N GLN A 165 -32.17 10.86 4.90
CA GLN A 165 -32.88 9.69 5.43
C GLN A 165 -32.26 8.32 5.08
N SER A 166 -31.25 8.26 4.19
CA SER A 166 -30.68 7.00 3.67
C SER A 166 -29.84 6.21 4.70
N THR A 167 -29.76 6.65 5.95
CA THR A 167 -28.83 6.08 6.94
C THR A 167 -29.49 5.37 8.11
N GLU A 168 -30.82 5.24 8.21
CA GLU A 168 -31.51 4.70 9.41
C GLU A 168 -31.04 3.32 9.88
N LYS A 169 -30.53 2.46 8.98
CA LYS A 169 -29.97 1.15 9.33
C LYS A 169 -28.72 1.27 10.21
N ILE A 170 -27.89 2.30 10.00
CA ILE A 170 -26.60 2.45 10.68
C ILE A 170 -26.80 2.82 12.17
N PRO A 171 -27.61 3.82 12.55
CA PRO A 171 -27.93 4.08 13.95
C PRO A 171 -28.50 2.86 14.69
N LYS A 172 -29.39 2.09 14.05
CA LYS A 172 -29.95 0.86 14.65
C LYS A 172 -28.87 -0.20 14.89
N ALA A 173 -27.95 -0.40 13.94
CA ALA A 173 -26.83 -1.32 14.12
C ALA A 173 -25.90 -0.85 15.24
N ILE A 174 -25.61 0.45 15.32
CA ILE A 174 -24.83 1.06 16.41
C ILE A 174 -25.52 0.81 17.76
N GLU A 175 -26.83 1.05 17.87
CA GLU A 175 -27.59 0.85 19.10
C GLU A 175 -27.53 -0.61 19.60
N ARG A 176 -27.75 -1.58 18.70
CA ARG A 176 -27.60 -3.01 19.05
C ARG A 176 -26.20 -3.35 19.52
N ALA A 177 -25.17 -2.81 18.87
CA ALA A 177 -23.79 -3.01 19.28
C ALA A 177 -23.46 -2.37 20.64
N LEU A 178 -24.03 -1.20 20.94
CA LEU A 178 -23.91 -0.57 22.27
C LEU A 178 -24.60 -1.40 23.36
N ALA A 179 -25.75 -2.00 23.06
CA ALA A 179 -26.44 -2.92 23.97
C ALA A 179 -25.56 -4.15 24.28
N TYR A 180 -24.94 -4.76 23.26
CA TYR A 180 -23.97 -5.84 23.46
C TYR A 180 -22.79 -5.39 24.34
N LEU A 181 -22.20 -4.22 24.07
CA LEU A 181 -21.10 -3.70 24.89
C LEU A 181 -21.54 -3.48 26.34
N LYS A 182 -22.76 -2.98 26.59
CA LYS A 182 -23.32 -2.84 27.94
C LYS A 182 -23.44 -4.19 28.64
N GLU A 183 -23.98 -5.19 27.96
CA GLU A 183 -24.17 -6.55 28.50
C GLU A 183 -22.84 -7.23 28.86
N ARG A 184 -21.81 -7.07 28.02
CA ARG A 184 -20.49 -7.70 28.21
C ARG A 184 -19.58 -6.95 29.18
N HIS A 185 -20.03 -5.85 29.78
CA HIS A 185 -19.23 -5.10 30.76
C HIS A 185 -19.14 -5.86 32.08
N HIS A 186 -17.91 -6.13 32.53
CA HIS A 186 -17.66 -6.70 33.85
C HIS A 186 -17.41 -5.59 34.85
N ARG A 187 -17.94 -5.77 36.06
CA ARG A 187 -17.75 -4.84 37.18
C ARG A 187 -17.29 -5.57 38.43
N SER A 188 -16.30 -5.00 39.12
CA SER A 188 -15.87 -5.42 40.45
C SER A 188 -15.64 -4.20 41.31
N GLY A 189 -16.54 -3.94 42.26
CA GLY A 189 -16.55 -2.70 43.04
C GLY A 189 -16.74 -1.46 42.16
N ASP A 190 -15.78 -0.53 42.24
CA ASP A 190 -15.75 0.70 41.46
C ASP A 190 -14.95 0.59 40.14
N LEU A 191 -14.39 -0.59 39.86
CA LEU A 191 -13.65 -0.89 38.63
C LEU A 191 -14.54 -1.65 37.65
N GLY A 192 -14.33 -1.43 36.36
CA GLY A 192 -14.98 -2.21 35.30
C GLY A 192 -14.09 -2.41 34.07
N TRP A 193 -14.37 -3.43 33.27
CA TRP A 193 -13.58 -3.77 32.10
C TRP A 193 -14.37 -4.64 31.14
N TRP A 194 -13.81 -4.85 29.96
CA TRP A 194 -14.31 -5.82 29.00
C TRP A 194 -13.29 -6.94 28.75
N PRO A 195 -13.74 -8.20 28.67
CA PRO A 195 -12.98 -9.25 28.01
C PRO A 195 -12.96 -9.03 26.48
N ARG A 196 -12.13 -9.78 25.76
CA ARG A 196 -12.17 -9.80 24.29
C ARG A 196 -13.40 -10.59 23.83
N THR A 197 -13.58 -11.78 24.41
CA THR A 197 -14.73 -12.66 24.18
C THR A 197 -15.12 -13.35 25.49
N GLU A 198 -16.24 -14.08 25.50
CA GLU A 198 -16.62 -14.94 26.63
C GLU A 198 -15.56 -15.98 27.02
N ARG A 199 -14.69 -16.36 26.08
CA ARG A 199 -13.61 -17.34 26.31
C ARG A 199 -12.53 -16.83 27.26
N ASP A 200 -12.46 -15.52 27.49
CA ASP A 200 -11.51 -14.95 28.45
C ASP A 200 -11.97 -15.12 29.91
N ASN A 201 -13.13 -15.74 30.17
CA ASN A 201 -13.67 -16.00 31.50
C ASN A 201 -13.73 -14.72 32.38
N GLY A 202 -14.09 -13.59 31.76
CA GLY A 202 -14.16 -12.29 32.42
C GLY A 202 -12.81 -11.64 32.70
N ARG A 203 -11.68 -12.13 32.17
CA ARG A 203 -10.39 -11.45 32.24
C ARG A 203 -10.44 -10.13 31.48
N GLY A 204 -10.04 -9.02 32.12
CA GLY A 204 -9.99 -7.71 31.49
C GLY A 204 -8.90 -7.58 30.43
N ILE A 205 -9.28 -7.06 29.27
CA ILE A 205 -8.41 -6.83 28.12
C ILE A 205 -8.37 -5.33 27.83
N VAL A 206 -7.17 -4.74 27.86
CA VAL A 206 -6.98 -3.28 27.72
C VAL A 206 -7.39 -2.81 26.34
N GLY A 207 -7.00 -3.52 25.28
CA GLY A 207 -7.38 -3.20 23.91
C GLY A 207 -8.90 -3.15 23.74
N ALA A 208 -9.59 -4.24 24.12
CA ALA A 208 -11.05 -4.32 24.04
C ALA A 208 -11.74 -3.23 24.87
N SER A 209 -11.31 -3.04 26.12
CA SER A 209 -11.89 -2.05 27.03
C SER A 209 -11.71 -0.62 26.53
N SER A 210 -10.53 -0.29 26.02
CA SER A 210 -10.25 1.04 25.48
C SER A 210 -11.08 1.33 24.24
N LEU A 211 -11.24 0.33 23.35
CA LEU A 211 -12.05 0.45 22.14
C LEU A 211 -13.55 0.57 22.46
N ALA A 212 -14.05 -0.16 23.46
CA ALA A 212 -15.43 -0.02 23.93
C ALA A 212 -15.69 1.39 24.49
N VAL A 213 -14.77 1.94 25.31
CA VAL A 213 -14.87 3.32 25.79
C VAL A 213 -14.90 4.31 24.62
N LEU A 214 -13.98 4.18 23.66
CA LEU A 214 -13.94 5.04 22.47
C LEU A 214 -15.24 4.97 21.65
N ALA A 215 -15.83 3.79 21.53
CA ALA A 215 -17.11 3.57 20.86
C ALA A 215 -18.24 4.32 21.56
N ILE A 216 -18.35 4.19 22.88
CA ILE A 216 -19.38 4.82 23.71
C ILE A 216 -19.23 6.36 23.68
N LEU A 217 -18.00 6.88 23.76
CA LEU A 217 -17.74 8.32 23.65
C LEU A 217 -18.13 8.86 22.27
N LYS A 218 -17.81 8.15 21.19
CA LYS A 218 -18.23 8.54 19.84
C LYS A 218 -19.74 8.48 19.67
N ALA A 219 -20.39 7.45 20.21
CA ALA A 219 -21.85 7.34 20.20
C ALA A 219 -22.53 8.48 20.97
N ARG A 220 -21.94 8.96 22.07
CA ARG A 220 -22.42 10.15 22.80
C ARG A 220 -22.38 11.43 21.95
N GLU A 221 -21.36 11.61 21.12
CA GLU A 221 -21.31 12.74 20.20
C GLU A 221 -22.41 12.64 19.13
N LEU A 222 -22.55 11.43 18.57
CA LEU A 222 -23.54 11.11 17.57
C LEU A 222 -24.99 11.21 18.11
N SER A 223 -25.20 10.96 19.41
CA SER A 223 -26.53 10.97 20.02
C SER A 223 -27.20 12.35 20.05
N LYS A 224 -26.41 13.41 19.81
CA LYS A 224 -26.93 14.77 19.59
C LYS A 224 -27.74 14.90 18.29
N ARG A 225 -27.54 13.98 17.36
CA ARG A 225 -28.20 13.95 16.04
C ARG A 225 -29.15 12.78 15.87
N PHE A 226 -28.84 11.64 16.49
CA PHE A 226 -29.64 10.42 16.41
C PHE A 226 -30.02 9.98 17.83
N PRO A 227 -31.27 9.60 18.13
CA PRO A 227 -31.65 9.18 19.47
C PRO A 227 -31.07 7.79 19.79
N LEU A 228 -29.86 7.74 20.33
CA LEU A 228 -29.14 6.51 20.71
C LEU A 228 -29.13 6.35 22.24
N GLU A 229 -29.44 5.15 22.74
CA GLU A 229 -29.16 4.80 24.14
C GLU A 229 -27.65 4.57 24.32
N VAL A 230 -26.97 5.46 25.04
CA VAL A 230 -25.51 5.42 25.23
C VAL A 230 -25.18 4.98 26.66
N PRO A 231 -24.49 3.83 26.86
CA PRO A 231 -24.24 3.26 28.19
C PRO A 231 -23.06 3.93 28.92
N LEU A 232 -23.18 5.23 29.21
CA LEU A 232 -22.13 6.04 29.83
C LEU A 232 -21.74 5.57 31.23
N GLU A 233 -22.63 4.90 31.95
CA GLU A 233 -22.40 4.32 33.27
C GLU A 233 -21.26 3.29 33.30
N THR A 234 -20.93 2.69 32.15
CA THR A 234 -19.83 1.72 32.01
C THR A 234 -18.46 2.37 31.86
N VAL A 235 -18.40 3.64 31.43
CA VAL A 235 -17.16 4.31 31.04
C VAL A 235 -16.30 4.65 32.24
N GLU A 236 -16.86 5.33 33.25
CA GLU A 236 -16.08 5.79 34.42
C GLU A 236 -15.39 4.64 35.18
N PRO A 237 -16.07 3.53 35.52
CA PRO A 237 -15.42 2.38 36.15
C PRO A 237 -14.25 1.82 35.33
N THR A 238 -14.35 1.86 33.99
CA THR A 238 -13.30 1.39 33.10
C THR A 238 -12.13 2.35 33.00
N LEU A 239 -12.36 3.66 33.01
CA LEU A 239 -11.27 4.63 33.06
C LEU A 239 -10.47 4.50 34.36
N ARG A 240 -11.14 4.23 35.49
CA ARG A 240 -10.47 3.93 36.77
C ARG A 240 -9.64 2.65 36.68
N TRP A 241 -10.19 1.59 36.08
CA TRP A 241 -9.46 0.34 35.87
C TRP A 241 -8.19 0.55 35.01
N LEU A 242 -8.32 1.24 33.86
CA LEU A 242 -7.18 1.55 32.98
C LEU A 242 -6.07 2.35 33.68
N LEU A 243 -6.40 3.21 34.64
CA LEU A 243 -5.42 4.03 35.36
C LEU A 243 -4.78 3.31 36.54
N ASN A 244 -5.57 2.59 37.34
CA ASN A 244 -5.12 2.07 38.63
C ASN A 244 -4.47 0.68 38.52
N ASP A 245 -4.80 -0.07 37.48
CA ASP A 245 -4.39 -1.48 37.38
C ASP A 245 -3.03 -1.70 36.71
N PHE A 246 -2.50 -0.65 36.08
CA PHE A 246 -1.28 -0.72 35.27
C PHE A 246 -0.23 0.30 35.68
N VAL A 247 -0.23 0.76 36.94
CA VAL A 247 0.61 1.88 37.39
C VAL A 247 2.11 1.64 37.14
N GLU A 248 2.61 0.42 37.37
CA GLU A 248 4.05 0.10 37.39
C GLU A 248 4.69 -0.15 36.01
N VAL A 249 3.90 -0.27 34.95
CA VAL A 249 4.41 -0.56 33.58
C VAL A 249 4.54 0.72 32.76
N VAL A 250 5.42 0.77 31.75
CA VAL A 250 5.67 2.01 30.98
C VAL A 250 4.43 2.50 30.21
N GLY A 251 3.70 1.58 29.57
CA GLY A 251 2.50 1.88 28.80
C GLY A 251 1.33 1.04 29.29
N TRP A 252 0.60 0.46 28.36
CA TRP A 252 -0.43 -0.53 28.66
C TRP A 252 -0.13 -1.86 28.00
N PRO A 253 -0.15 -2.98 28.75
CA PRO A 253 -0.15 -4.31 28.17
C PRO A 253 -1.55 -4.69 27.66
N GLU A 254 -1.65 -5.79 26.92
CA GLU A 254 -2.98 -6.32 26.51
C GLU A 254 -3.75 -6.84 27.72
N SER A 255 -3.06 -7.50 28.64
CA SER A 255 -3.63 -8.04 29.87
C SER A 255 -2.63 -7.95 31.03
N ARG A 256 -3.11 -8.13 32.28
CA ARG A 256 -2.22 -8.17 33.47
C ARG A 256 -1.13 -9.23 33.29
N GLY A 257 0.11 -8.85 33.59
CA GLY A 257 1.30 -9.70 33.49
C GLY A 257 2.01 -9.66 32.12
N ASP A 258 1.38 -9.12 31.08
CA ASP A 258 2.02 -9.01 29.77
C ASP A 258 2.94 -7.77 29.69
N VAL A 259 3.79 -7.74 28.66
CA VAL A 259 4.61 -6.57 28.32
C VAL A 259 3.75 -5.52 27.62
N SER A 260 3.98 -4.23 27.93
CA SER A 260 3.31 -3.11 27.25
C SER A 260 3.59 -3.09 25.75
N LYS A 261 2.58 -2.71 24.96
CA LYS A 261 2.68 -2.58 23.50
C LYS A 261 2.20 -1.21 23.04
N ILE A 262 2.69 -0.75 21.90
CA ILE A 262 2.36 0.59 21.38
C ILE A 262 0.89 0.71 20.96
N ASP A 263 0.27 -0.34 20.43
CA ASP A 263 -1.13 -0.32 19.98
C ASP A 263 -2.12 -0.21 21.15
N THR A 264 -1.95 -1.03 22.19
CA THR A 264 -2.74 -0.94 23.43
C THR A 264 -2.50 0.38 24.15
N THR A 265 -1.25 0.84 24.19
CA THR A 265 -0.89 2.16 24.75
C THR A 265 -1.58 3.30 24.00
N PHE A 266 -1.62 3.24 22.67
CA PHE A 266 -2.33 4.20 21.84
C PHE A 266 -3.81 4.26 22.18
N TYR A 267 -4.51 3.11 22.17
CA TYR A 267 -5.96 3.08 22.43
C TYR A 267 -6.31 3.50 23.86
N ALA A 268 -5.56 3.04 24.87
CA ALA A 268 -5.78 3.43 26.26
C ALA A 268 -5.56 4.93 26.46
N SER A 269 -4.47 5.48 25.89
CA SER A 269 -4.20 6.92 25.93
C SER A 269 -5.31 7.72 25.25
N TRP A 270 -5.80 7.26 24.10
CA TRP A 270 -6.88 7.93 23.38
C TRP A 270 -8.17 7.92 24.19
N ALA A 271 -8.56 6.79 24.78
CA ALA A 271 -9.74 6.69 25.63
C ALA A 271 -9.69 7.65 26.82
N LEU A 272 -8.55 7.67 27.53
CA LEU A 272 -8.34 8.53 28.70
C LEU A 272 -8.33 10.03 28.35
N LEU A 273 -7.65 10.40 27.24
CA LEU A 273 -7.55 11.79 26.79
C LEU A 273 -8.89 12.32 26.28
N TRP A 274 -9.64 11.51 25.51
CA TRP A 274 -10.95 11.92 25.01
C TRP A 274 -11.98 11.99 26.13
N ALA A 275 -11.92 11.10 27.12
CA ALA A 275 -12.74 11.21 28.32
C ALA A 275 -12.44 12.50 29.10
N TRP A 276 -11.16 12.86 29.26
CA TRP A 276 -10.76 14.14 29.87
C TRP A 276 -11.34 15.33 29.07
N GLU A 277 -11.10 15.40 27.76
CA GLU A 277 -11.62 16.48 26.90
C GLU A 277 -13.15 16.56 26.92
N SER A 278 -13.84 15.42 27.03
CA SER A 278 -15.30 15.31 27.13
C SER A 278 -15.87 15.68 28.50
N GLY A 279 -15.02 16.11 29.44
CA GLY A 279 -15.41 16.52 30.80
C GLY A 279 -15.85 15.38 31.71
N LEU A 280 -15.51 14.12 31.38
CA LEU A 280 -15.79 12.98 32.26
C LEU A 280 -14.86 12.98 33.48
N PRO A 281 -15.33 12.44 34.62
CA PRO A 281 -14.52 12.36 35.84
C PRO A 281 -13.34 11.38 35.63
N VAL A 282 -12.15 11.94 35.44
CA VAL A 282 -10.88 11.20 35.35
C VAL A 282 -9.83 11.85 36.23
N GLU A 283 -8.91 11.03 36.77
CA GLU A 283 -7.78 11.51 37.57
C GLU A 283 -6.71 12.16 36.67
N LYS A 284 -6.96 13.41 36.24
CA LYS A 284 -6.16 14.15 35.23
C LYS A 284 -4.65 14.12 35.48
N GLY A 285 -4.23 14.24 36.74
CA GLY A 285 -2.82 14.16 37.13
C GLY A 285 -2.19 12.80 36.82
N LYS A 286 -2.88 11.70 37.17
CA LYS A 286 -2.45 10.33 36.86
C LYS A 286 -2.46 10.08 35.35
N VAL A 287 -3.51 10.48 34.64
CA VAL A 287 -3.60 10.38 33.17
C VAL A 287 -2.39 11.03 32.52
N ARG A 288 -2.13 12.30 32.87
CA ARG A 288 -1.01 13.07 32.33
C ARG A 288 0.32 12.40 32.63
N SER A 289 0.58 12.05 33.88
CA SER A 289 1.83 11.40 34.29
C SER A 289 2.07 10.09 33.53
N LYS A 290 1.02 9.28 33.37
CA LYS A 290 1.11 7.97 32.73
C LYS A 290 1.42 8.07 31.24
N ILE A 291 0.72 8.95 30.53
CA ILE A 291 0.92 9.15 29.09
C ILE A 291 2.30 9.78 28.82
N LEU A 292 2.76 10.70 29.68
CA LEU A 292 4.10 11.26 29.56
C LEU A 292 5.21 10.24 29.81
N ASP A 293 5.06 9.33 30.78
CA ASP A 293 6.04 8.24 30.96
C ASP A 293 6.10 7.34 29.71
N ALA A 294 4.94 6.96 29.15
CA ALA A 294 4.87 6.18 27.92
C ALA A 294 5.51 6.90 26.71
N PHE A 295 5.34 8.24 26.63
CA PHE A 295 5.94 9.08 25.61
C PHE A 295 7.46 9.18 25.74
N GLU A 296 7.99 9.40 26.94
CA GLU A 296 9.44 9.51 27.16
C GLU A 296 10.17 8.18 26.98
N ARG A 297 9.45 7.07 27.17
CA ARG A 297 9.96 5.70 27.07
C ARG A 297 9.45 4.97 25.82
N LEU A 298 9.04 5.71 24.80
CA LEU A 298 8.43 5.19 23.57
C LEU A 298 9.24 4.05 22.93
N GLN A 299 10.57 4.10 22.98
CA GLN A 299 11.44 3.06 22.44
C GLN A 299 11.21 1.67 23.05
N TYR A 300 10.72 1.57 24.29
CA TYR A 300 10.44 0.30 24.95
C TYR A 300 9.09 -0.31 24.56
N LEU A 301 8.27 0.42 23.81
CA LEU A 301 6.93 -0.02 23.38
C LEU A 301 6.93 -0.60 21.96
N THR A 302 8.07 -0.55 21.25
CA THR A 302 8.12 -0.80 19.80
C THR A 302 9.17 -1.86 19.46
N ARG A 303 8.86 -2.78 18.56
CA ARG A 303 9.77 -3.83 18.04
C ARG A 303 10.27 -3.54 16.64
N ASP A 304 10.32 -2.26 16.27
CA ASP A 304 10.96 -1.86 15.03
C ASP A 304 10.30 -2.40 13.74
N THR A 305 9.01 -2.75 13.82
CA THR A 305 8.19 -3.24 12.69
C THR A 305 7.41 -2.13 11.99
N LEU A 306 6.89 -2.40 10.78
CA LEU A 306 6.00 -1.46 10.08
C LEU A 306 4.68 -1.25 10.83
N TYR A 307 4.17 -2.31 11.46
CA TYR A 307 3.00 -2.26 12.34
C TYR A 307 3.24 -1.30 13.51
N ASP A 308 4.31 -1.50 14.27
CA ASP A 308 4.62 -0.65 15.43
C ASP A 308 4.92 0.79 15.00
N THR A 309 5.66 0.97 13.90
CA THR A 309 5.97 2.30 13.37
C THR A 309 4.70 3.07 13.01
N SER A 310 3.71 2.38 12.42
CA SER A 310 2.42 2.98 12.10
C SER A 310 1.70 3.40 13.38
N PHE A 311 1.61 2.53 14.40
CA PHE A 311 1.00 2.88 15.69
C PHE A 311 1.74 3.98 16.44
N VAL A 312 3.07 4.05 16.36
CA VAL A 312 3.84 5.17 16.92
C VAL A 312 3.42 6.49 16.26
N LEU A 313 3.31 6.54 14.94
CA LEU A 313 2.89 7.75 14.24
C LEU A 313 1.47 8.17 14.63
N ARG A 314 0.55 7.21 14.78
CA ARG A 314 -0.80 7.47 15.31
C ARG A 314 -0.77 8.00 16.73
N PHE A 315 0.05 7.42 17.60
CA PHE A 315 0.24 7.89 18.98
C PHE A 315 0.82 9.30 19.02
N LEU A 316 1.83 9.62 18.20
CA LEU A 316 2.37 10.96 18.12
C LEU A 316 1.34 11.97 17.58
N ALA A 317 0.53 11.58 16.58
CA ALA A 317 -0.56 12.42 16.08
C ALA A 317 -1.61 12.72 17.17
N LEU A 318 -1.96 11.71 17.98
CA LEU A 318 -2.79 11.88 19.16
C LEU A 318 -2.15 12.89 20.15
N LEU A 319 -0.86 12.72 20.47
CA LEU A 319 -0.18 13.64 21.39
C LEU A 319 -0.10 15.08 20.85
N VAL A 320 -0.02 15.28 19.53
CA VAL A 320 -0.11 16.63 18.93
C VAL A 320 -1.46 17.28 19.22
N ARG A 321 -2.58 16.54 19.02
CA ARG A 321 -3.93 17.04 19.34
C ARG A 321 -4.05 17.43 20.81
N TYR A 322 -3.50 16.63 21.72
CA TYR A 322 -3.61 16.83 23.17
C TYR A 322 -2.40 17.56 23.80
N ARG A 323 -1.48 18.12 23.00
CA ARG A 323 -0.19 18.64 23.48
C ARG A 323 -0.31 19.72 24.55
N ARG A 324 -1.33 20.57 24.45
CA ARG A 324 -1.60 21.66 25.41
C ARG A 324 -2.02 21.11 26.77
N LEU A 325 -2.88 20.07 26.78
CA LEU A 325 -3.33 19.41 28.01
C LEU A 325 -2.19 18.65 28.70
N LEU A 326 -1.28 18.08 27.91
CA LEU A 326 -0.15 17.30 28.41
C LEU A 326 1.08 18.17 28.74
N GLY A 327 1.16 19.39 28.21
CA GLY A 327 2.32 20.28 28.33
C GLY A 327 3.55 19.76 27.58
N ILE A 328 3.35 19.12 26.41
CA ILE A 328 4.44 18.59 25.58
C ILE A 328 4.98 19.70 24.67
N LYS A 329 6.30 19.82 24.59
CA LYS A 329 6.98 20.77 23.68
C LYS A 329 6.85 20.33 22.22
N GLU A 330 6.54 21.27 21.33
CA GLU A 330 6.35 20.98 19.90
C GLU A 330 7.61 20.44 19.24
N GLU A 331 8.78 20.94 19.60
CA GLU A 331 10.07 20.54 19.01
C GLU A 331 10.34 19.05 19.21
N ARG A 332 9.96 18.51 20.37
CA ARG A 332 10.11 17.09 20.69
C ARG A 332 9.19 16.24 19.81
N LEU A 333 7.94 16.65 19.62
CA LEU A 333 6.97 15.97 18.74
C LEU A 333 7.44 16.00 17.28
N ARG A 334 7.89 17.16 16.79
CA ARG A 334 8.44 17.30 15.42
C ARG A 334 9.62 16.35 15.19
N ALA A 335 10.55 16.26 16.13
CA ALA A 335 11.72 15.39 16.02
C ALA A 335 11.34 13.91 15.95
N LEU A 336 10.40 13.46 16.79
CA LEU A 336 9.94 12.08 16.80
C LEU A 336 9.10 11.74 15.56
N ILE A 337 8.17 12.60 15.15
CA ILE A 337 7.38 12.42 13.93
C ILE A 337 8.32 12.27 12.73
N ARG A 338 9.31 13.15 12.57
CA ARG A 338 10.29 13.06 11.48
C ARG A 338 11.08 11.75 11.51
N LYS A 339 11.50 11.28 12.69
CA LYS A 339 12.22 10.01 12.86
C LYS A 339 11.39 8.83 12.37
N TYR A 340 10.15 8.69 12.87
CA TYR A 340 9.29 7.55 12.54
C TYR A 340 8.67 7.65 11.15
N LEU A 341 8.45 8.86 10.63
CA LEU A 341 8.01 9.08 9.26
C LEU A 341 9.07 8.61 8.27
N ARG A 342 10.33 9.02 8.43
CA ARG A 342 11.43 8.55 7.57
C ARG A 342 11.53 7.03 7.56
N ARG A 343 11.39 6.40 8.73
CA ARG A 343 11.37 4.95 8.85
C ARG A 343 10.22 4.32 8.05
N LEU A 344 9.00 4.82 8.22
CA LEU A 344 7.83 4.36 7.48
C LEU A 344 8.05 4.50 5.96
N MET A 345 8.54 5.66 5.52
CA MET A 345 8.78 5.95 4.10
C MET A 345 9.87 5.07 3.48
N ASN A 346 10.87 4.63 4.24
CA ASN A 346 11.87 3.69 3.75
C ASN A 346 11.29 2.29 3.47
N GLU A 347 10.19 1.94 4.12
CA GLU A 347 9.55 0.63 3.99
C GLU A 347 8.23 0.64 3.22
N ILE A 348 7.74 1.82 2.83
CA ILE A 348 6.41 1.99 2.20
C ILE A 348 6.23 1.14 0.93
N GLY A 349 7.31 0.87 0.19
CA GLY A 349 7.27 -0.01 -0.98
C GLY A 349 6.79 -1.44 -0.70
N ARG A 350 6.92 -1.93 0.56
CA ARG A 350 6.42 -3.24 0.98
C ARG A 350 4.88 -3.30 0.98
N VAL A 351 4.23 -2.17 1.23
CA VAL A 351 2.76 -2.03 1.28
C VAL A 351 2.13 -2.18 -0.11
N PHE A 352 2.86 -1.83 -1.17
CA PHE A 352 2.32 -1.84 -2.54
C PHE A 352 2.50 -3.17 -3.27
N LYS A 353 3.17 -4.15 -2.67
CA LYS A 353 3.33 -5.48 -3.27
C LYS A 353 1.98 -6.19 -3.41
N SER A 354 1.84 -7.01 -4.45
CA SER A 354 0.60 -7.75 -4.74
C SER A 354 0.21 -8.72 -3.62
N ASP A 355 1.18 -9.21 -2.85
CA ASP A 355 1.03 -10.14 -1.73
C ASP A 355 1.07 -9.44 -0.36
N SER A 356 1.06 -8.11 -0.32
CA SER A 356 1.12 -7.35 0.93
C SER A 356 -0.14 -7.58 1.77
N ASP A 357 0.04 -7.73 3.08
CA ASP A 357 -1.06 -7.91 4.04
C ASP A 357 -2.00 -6.69 4.00
N THR A 358 -3.24 -6.93 3.60
CA THR A 358 -4.32 -5.94 3.52
C THR A 358 -4.42 -5.13 4.81
N TYR A 359 -4.33 -5.80 5.97
CA TYR A 359 -4.37 -5.17 7.29
C TYR A 359 -3.26 -4.13 7.44
N LEU A 360 -2.04 -4.49 7.02
CA LEU A 360 -0.88 -3.62 7.15
C LEU A 360 -0.99 -2.41 6.23
N MET A 361 -1.52 -2.61 5.01
CA MET A 361 -1.77 -1.50 4.08
C MET A 361 -2.73 -0.48 4.68
N GLU A 362 -3.81 -0.97 5.28
CA GLU A 362 -4.82 -0.13 5.90
C GLU A 362 -4.25 0.69 7.07
N LEU A 363 -3.54 0.02 7.98
CA LEU A 363 -2.93 0.66 9.15
C LEU A 363 -1.94 1.75 8.74
N VAL A 364 -1.12 1.49 7.72
CA VAL A 364 -0.19 2.48 7.18
C VAL A 364 -0.95 3.66 6.59
N GLY A 365 -2.02 3.42 5.82
CA GLY A 365 -2.89 4.47 5.27
C GLY A 365 -3.47 5.38 6.35
N ILE A 366 -4.07 4.81 7.40
CA ILE A 366 -4.59 5.56 8.55
C ILE A 366 -3.48 6.40 9.20
N SER A 367 -2.32 5.78 9.45
CA SER A 367 -1.20 6.46 10.12
C SER A 367 -0.67 7.65 9.33
N LEU A 368 -0.62 7.55 7.99
CA LEU A 368 -0.17 8.63 7.12
C LEU A 368 -1.15 9.80 7.10
N ILE A 369 -2.46 9.55 7.09
CA ILE A 369 -3.48 10.61 7.16
C ILE A 369 -3.39 11.34 8.50
N GLU A 370 -3.39 10.59 9.61
CA GLU A 370 -3.31 11.16 10.96
C GLU A 370 -2.00 11.94 11.16
N ALA A 371 -0.86 11.38 10.75
CA ALA A 371 0.44 12.06 10.84
C ALA A 371 0.50 13.30 9.94
N SER A 372 -0.05 13.26 8.73
CA SER A 372 -0.10 14.43 7.84
C SER A 372 -0.88 15.58 8.47
N LYS A 373 -2.04 15.30 9.08
CA LYS A 373 -2.83 16.30 9.83
C LYS A 373 -2.03 16.87 11.00
N ALA A 374 -1.41 16.01 11.80
CA ALA A 374 -0.57 16.44 12.93
C ALA A 374 0.65 17.29 12.50
N MET A 375 1.28 16.96 11.38
CA MET A 375 2.39 17.74 10.82
C MET A 375 1.95 19.13 10.36
N LYS A 376 0.77 19.25 9.74
CA LYS A 376 0.18 20.55 9.38
C LYS A 376 -0.05 21.41 10.63
N GLU A 377 -0.59 20.83 11.71
CA GLU A 377 -0.79 21.53 12.99
C GLU A 377 0.52 22.01 13.65
N LEU A 378 1.63 21.31 13.40
CA LEU A 378 2.97 21.65 13.89
C LEU A 378 3.75 22.55 12.90
N GLY A 379 3.17 22.95 11.77
CA GLY A 379 3.87 23.74 10.74
C GLY A 379 5.03 23.01 10.06
N MET A 380 4.99 21.67 9.99
CA MET A 380 5.98 20.82 9.31
C MET A 380 5.69 20.74 7.80
N ASN A 381 5.71 21.88 7.11
CA ASN A 381 5.28 22.00 5.71
C ASN A 381 6.17 21.17 4.76
N ASP A 382 7.48 21.12 5.00
CA ASP A 382 8.41 20.36 4.16
C ASP A 382 8.12 18.86 4.20
N GLU A 383 7.86 18.30 5.39
CA GLU A 383 7.50 16.88 5.52
C GLU A 383 6.12 16.56 4.93
N VAL A 384 5.17 17.50 5.02
CA VAL A 384 3.86 17.36 4.37
C VAL A 384 4.01 17.38 2.85
N HIS A 385 4.86 18.26 2.31
CA HIS A 385 5.15 18.32 0.88
C HIS A 385 5.85 17.04 0.38
N GLU A 386 6.80 16.49 1.15
CA GLU A 386 7.45 15.21 0.83
C GLU A 386 6.46 14.02 0.79
N LEU A 387 5.38 14.06 1.57
CA LEU A 387 4.30 13.07 1.49
C LEU A 387 3.49 13.15 0.18
N GLY A 388 3.51 14.30 -0.48
CA GLY A 388 2.95 14.54 -1.81
C GLY A 388 3.86 14.08 -2.96
N ARG A 389 5.02 13.48 -2.66
CA ARG A 389 5.96 13.02 -3.68
C ARG A 389 5.35 11.93 -4.56
N PHE A 390 5.22 12.24 -5.84
CA PHE A 390 4.79 11.33 -6.89
C PHE A 390 6.01 10.51 -7.36
N PRO A 391 6.00 9.17 -7.23
CA PRO A 391 7.16 8.35 -7.53
C PRO A 391 7.42 8.29 -9.04
N GLY A 392 8.69 8.20 -9.42
CA GLY A 392 9.08 8.05 -10.83
C GLY A 392 8.55 6.78 -11.48
N MET A 393 8.25 5.76 -10.67
CA MET A 393 7.70 4.48 -11.09
C MET A 393 6.33 4.26 -10.43
N PRO A 394 5.38 3.63 -11.13
CA PRO A 394 4.11 3.25 -10.52
C PRO A 394 4.33 2.27 -9.36
N PRO A 395 3.43 2.24 -8.37
CA PRO A 395 3.40 1.21 -7.34
C PRO A 395 3.39 -0.19 -7.96
N SER A 396 3.98 -1.19 -7.29
CA SER A 396 4.19 -2.52 -7.88
C SER A 396 2.90 -3.23 -8.30
N PHE A 397 1.78 -3.06 -7.58
CA PHE A 397 0.48 -3.61 -8.00
C PHE A 397 0.02 -3.06 -9.37
N MET A 398 0.22 -1.76 -9.62
CA MET A 398 -0.11 -1.15 -10.91
C MET A 398 0.92 -1.48 -11.98
N LEU A 399 2.22 -1.47 -11.63
CA LEU A 399 3.30 -1.76 -12.55
C LEU A 399 3.11 -3.13 -13.22
N LYS A 400 2.76 -4.14 -12.43
CA LYS A 400 2.48 -5.48 -12.93
C LYS A 400 1.35 -5.47 -13.96
N GLU A 401 0.24 -4.85 -13.64
CA GLU A 401 -0.92 -4.77 -14.54
C GLU A 401 -0.60 -4.00 -15.83
N ILE A 402 0.15 -2.88 -15.73
CA ILE A 402 0.59 -2.11 -16.90
C ILE A 402 1.44 -2.99 -17.83
N LEU A 403 2.38 -3.76 -17.28
CA LEU A 403 3.26 -4.62 -18.07
C LEU A 403 2.51 -5.81 -18.68
N GLU A 404 1.53 -6.38 -17.97
CA GLU A 404 0.71 -7.50 -18.48
C GLU A 404 -0.27 -7.05 -19.56
N LYS A 405 -0.79 -5.82 -19.50
CA LYS A 405 -1.76 -5.28 -20.46
C LYS A 405 -1.12 -4.48 -21.60
N SER A 406 0.16 -4.16 -21.52
CA SER A 406 0.82 -3.39 -22.58
C SER A 406 0.85 -4.21 -23.88
N SER A 407 0.31 -3.63 -24.93
CA SER A 407 0.38 -4.18 -26.29
C SER A 407 1.71 -3.90 -26.99
N ASN A 408 2.61 -3.12 -26.37
CA ASN A 408 3.85 -2.66 -26.96
C ASN A 408 5.03 -3.05 -26.05
N ALA A 409 5.80 -4.04 -26.47
CA ALA A 409 6.96 -4.52 -25.70
C ALA A 409 8.00 -3.42 -25.44
N SER A 410 8.05 -2.40 -26.29
CA SER A 410 8.94 -1.26 -26.12
C SER A 410 8.58 -0.37 -24.93
N ASP A 411 7.36 -0.46 -24.36
CA ASP A 411 6.98 0.30 -23.14
C ASP A 411 7.96 0.07 -21.98
N VAL A 412 8.64 -1.07 -21.96
CA VAL A 412 9.66 -1.38 -20.96
C VAL A 412 10.87 -0.43 -21.01
N LEU A 413 11.12 0.24 -22.14
CA LEU A 413 12.16 1.28 -22.25
C LEU A 413 11.90 2.45 -21.29
N TYR A 414 10.65 2.69 -20.88
CA TYR A 414 10.34 3.67 -19.83
C TYR A 414 10.93 3.30 -18.46
N LEU A 415 11.33 2.05 -18.23
CA LEU A 415 12.06 1.65 -17.02
C LEU A 415 13.47 2.23 -16.95
N LEU A 416 14.09 2.51 -18.12
CA LEU A 416 15.43 3.09 -18.21
C LEU A 416 15.48 4.54 -17.71
N ILE A 417 14.32 5.19 -17.60
CA ILE A 417 14.21 6.54 -17.05
C ILE A 417 14.41 6.47 -15.52
N GLY A 418 15.61 6.77 -15.06
CA GLY A 418 15.90 6.83 -13.63
C GLY A 418 14.96 7.78 -12.87
N PRO A 419 14.69 7.53 -11.58
CA PRO A 419 13.82 8.39 -10.76
C PRO A 419 14.40 9.79 -10.47
N LYS A 420 15.61 10.08 -10.93
CA LYS A 420 16.24 11.42 -10.89
C LYS A 420 16.40 12.04 -12.27
N THR A 421 15.97 11.35 -13.33
CA THR A 421 16.14 11.81 -14.71
C THR A 421 15.09 12.87 -15.00
N LYS A 422 15.43 14.13 -14.71
CA LYS A 422 14.56 15.31 -14.91
C LYS A 422 14.47 15.80 -16.37
N TRP A 423 15.16 15.14 -17.30
CA TRP A 423 15.39 15.69 -18.64
C TRP A 423 14.26 15.32 -19.61
N LYS A 424 13.37 16.29 -19.87
CA LYS A 424 12.33 16.22 -20.93
C LYS A 424 12.84 15.68 -22.28
N PRO A 425 14.05 16.02 -22.77
CA PRO A 425 14.56 15.46 -24.04
C PRO A 425 14.71 13.94 -24.01
N PHE A 426 15.10 13.36 -22.87
CA PHE A 426 15.27 11.92 -22.74
C PHE A 426 13.92 11.19 -22.75
N VAL A 427 12.89 11.75 -22.09
CA VAL A 427 11.51 11.23 -22.17
C VAL A 427 11.01 11.27 -23.61
N SER A 428 11.30 12.33 -24.35
CA SER A 428 10.92 12.46 -25.77
C SER A 428 11.62 11.43 -26.67
N LEU A 429 12.91 11.14 -26.41
CA LEU A 429 13.64 10.10 -27.14
C LEU A 429 13.03 8.72 -26.88
N ILE A 430 12.81 8.38 -25.61
CA ILE A 430 12.17 7.10 -25.24
C ILE A 430 10.77 7.02 -25.86
N ASP A 431 9.96 8.07 -25.80
CA ASP A 431 8.63 8.09 -26.43
C ASP A 431 8.71 7.84 -27.94
N THR A 432 9.72 8.38 -28.62
CA THR A 432 9.96 8.11 -30.05
C THR A 432 10.31 6.65 -30.29
N LEU A 433 11.24 6.09 -29.51
CA LEU A 433 11.64 4.67 -29.60
C LEU A 433 10.47 3.72 -29.33
N VAL A 434 9.62 4.05 -28.35
CA VAL A 434 8.43 3.27 -28.01
C VAL A 434 7.39 3.36 -29.12
N LYS A 435 7.14 4.56 -29.68
CA LYS A 435 6.23 4.75 -30.82
C LYS A 435 6.67 4.01 -32.08
N MET A 436 7.98 3.88 -32.29
CA MET A 436 8.54 3.06 -33.38
C MET A 436 8.47 1.56 -33.10
N ASP A 437 8.00 1.16 -31.91
CA ASP A 437 8.05 -0.20 -31.38
C ASP A 437 9.38 -0.89 -31.66
N ILE A 438 10.46 -0.20 -31.28
CA ILE A 438 11.82 -0.62 -31.65
C ILE A 438 12.15 -2.01 -31.08
N LEU A 439 11.63 -2.37 -29.91
CA LEU A 439 11.92 -3.67 -29.30
C LEU A 439 11.25 -4.81 -30.07
N THR A 440 9.96 -4.69 -30.40
CA THR A 440 9.27 -5.68 -31.24
C THR A 440 9.88 -5.73 -32.63
N THR A 441 10.27 -4.58 -33.18
CA THR A 441 10.97 -4.51 -34.48
C THR A 441 12.31 -5.23 -34.41
N LEU A 442 13.12 -5.00 -33.37
CA LEU A 442 14.39 -5.68 -33.18
C LEU A 442 14.20 -7.19 -32.98
N ILE A 443 13.22 -7.60 -32.17
CA ILE A 443 12.86 -9.01 -31.97
C ILE A 443 12.40 -9.63 -33.30
N GLY A 444 11.49 -8.98 -34.01
CA GLY A 444 10.93 -9.44 -35.29
C GLY A 444 11.95 -9.48 -36.42
N VAL A 445 12.87 -8.51 -36.49
CA VAL A 445 14.01 -8.53 -37.42
C VAL A 445 14.97 -9.63 -37.03
N THR A 446 15.24 -9.83 -35.74
CA THR A 446 16.11 -10.93 -35.28
C THR A 446 15.50 -12.28 -35.63
N LEU A 447 14.22 -12.52 -35.32
CA LEU A 447 13.49 -13.72 -35.69
C LEU A 447 13.35 -13.88 -37.21
N GLY A 448 13.08 -12.79 -37.93
CA GLY A 448 12.97 -12.79 -39.39
C GLY A 448 14.31 -13.09 -40.06
N LEU A 449 15.41 -12.54 -39.56
CA LEU A 449 16.75 -12.94 -39.97
C LEU A 449 16.98 -14.42 -39.65
N LEU A 450 16.62 -14.89 -38.45
CA LEU A 450 16.71 -16.31 -38.08
C LEU A 450 15.82 -17.25 -38.91
N VAL A 451 14.78 -16.75 -39.57
CA VAL A 451 13.88 -17.54 -40.44
C VAL A 451 14.27 -17.43 -41.92
N ILE A 452 14.73 -16.25 -42.38
CA ILE A 452 15.27 -16.06 -43.73
C ILE A 452 16.58 -16.82 -43.88
N ILE A 453 17.37 -16.81 -42.81
CA ILE A 453 18.43 -17.77 -42.57
C ILE A 453 17.71 -19.05 -42.12
N ASN A 454 16.97 -19.72 -43.02
CA ASN A 454 16.05 -20.85 -42.77
C ASN A 454 16.74 -22.17 -42.35
N ASP A 455 17.94 -22.02 -41.83
CA ASP A 455 18.84 -22.93 -41.16
C ASP A 455 19.66 -21.98 -40.29
N PHE A 456 20.09 -22.35 -39.09
CA PHE A 456 21.26 -21.69 -38.50
C PHE A 456 22.46 -21.95 -39.42
N SER A 457 22.49 -21.22 -40.53
CA SER A 457 23.35 -21.52 -41.63
C SER A 457 24.74 -21.24 -41.13
N GLU A 458 25.66 -22.06 -41.60
CA GLU A 458 27.08 -21.84 -41.38
C GLU A 458 27.46 -20.37 -41.63
N ALA A 459 26.76 -19.68 -42.56
CA ALA A 459 26.94 -18.27 -42.86
C ALA A 459 26.63 -17.31 -41.71
N PHE A 460 25.56 -17.49 -40.92
CA PHE A 460 25.26 -16.61 -39.78
C PHE A 460 26.38 -16.66 -38.73
N PHE A 461 26.74 -17.87 -38.33
CA PHE A 461 27.83 -18.08 -37.38
C PHE A 461 29.17 -17.65 -37.95
N LYS A 462 29.46 -17.91 -39.23
CA LYS A 462 30.67 -17.41 -39.90
C LYS A 462 30.75 -15.88 -39.90
N VAL A 463 29.65 -15.16 -40.09
CA VAL A 463 29.62 -13.67 -40.02
C VAL A 463 29.77 -13.16 -38.58
N MET A 464 29.13 -13.84 -37.62
CA MET A 464 29.20 -13.44 -36.21
C MET A 464 30.55 -13.74 -35.57
N LEU A 465 31.20 -14.82 -36.01
CA LEU A 465 32.54 -15.28 -35.63
C LEU A 465 33.65 -14.73 -36.53
N SER A 466 33.33 -14.06 -37.64
CA SER A 466 34.36 -13.51 -38.53
C SER A 466 35.18 -12.46 -37.78
N PRO A 467 36.50 -12.39 -38.03
CA PRO A 467 37.35 -11.38 -37.42
C PRO A 467 36.87 -9.98 -37.85
N HIS A 468 36.45 -9.19 -36.87
CA HIS A 468 36.10 -7.78 -37.05
C HIS A 468 37.24 -6.89 -36.54
N SER A 469 37.26 -5.62 -36.95
CA SER A 469 38.15 -4.65 -36.31
C SER A 469 37.90 -4.62 -34.80
N PHE A 470 38.93 -4.40 -33.98
CA PHE A 470 38.79 -4.35 -32.52
C PHE A 470 37.65 -3.43 -32.08
N PHE A 471 37.52 -2.26 -32.71
CA PHE A 471 36.47 -1.28 -32.38
C PHE A 471 35.06 -1.82 -32.69
N THR A 472 34.87 -2.45 -33.86
CA THR A 472 33.60 -3.07 -34.25
C THR A 472 33.25 -4.26 -33.35
N GLY A 473 34.25 -5.08 -32.99
CA GLY A 473 34.10 -6.19 -32.06
C GLY A 473 33.67 -5.72 -30.67
N LEU A 474 34.34 -4.69 -30.14
CA LEU A 474 34.01 -4.10 -28.85
C LEU A 474 32.61 -3.46 -28.85
N LEU A 475 32.26 -2.69 -29.88
CA LEU A 475 30.95 -2.05 -29.99
C LEU A 475 29.82 -3.09 -30.03
N SER A 476 29.96 -4.12 -30.87
CA SER A 476 28.96 -5.19 -30.98
C SER A 476 28.83 -6.02 -29.70
N PHE A 477 29.93 -6.25 -28.99
CA PHE A 477 29.91 -6.85 -27.66
C PHE A 477 29.16 -5.98 -26.64
N LEU A 478 29.45 -4.68 -26.58
CA LEU A 478 28.76 -3.75 -25.68
C LEU A 478 27.26 -3.68 -25.99
N MET A 479 26.87 -3.72 -27.26
CA MET A 479 25.46 -3.79 -27.66
C MET A 479 24.79 -5.08 -27.19
N ALA A 480 25.44 -6.24 -27.38
CA ALA A 480 24.93 -7.52 -26.91
C ALA A 480 24.77 -7.53 -25.38
N LEU A 481 25.78 -7.05 -24.65
CA LEU A 481 25.75 -6.94 -23.20
C LEU A 481 24.63 -6.00 -22.73
N MET A 482 24.47 -4.85 -23.39
CA MET A 482 23.40 -3.91 -23.07
C MET A 482 22.02 -4.54 -23.30
N LEU A 483 21.81 -5.24 -24.41
CA LEU A 483 20.57 -5.97 -24.68
C LEU A 483 20.30 -7.04 -23.62
N THR A 484 21.32 -7.79 -23.19
CA THR A 484 21.22 -8.77 -22.10
C THR A 484 20.79 -8.08 -20.79
N VAL A 485 21.44 -6.99 -20.43
CA VAL A 485 21.15 -6.25 -19.19
C VAL A 485 19.73 -5.68 -19.22
N ILE A 486 19.32 -5.10 -20.36
CA ILE A 486 17.95 -4.63 -20.56
C ILE A 486 16.98 -5.80 -20.38
N TRP A 487 17.19 -6.91 -21.09
CA TRP A 487 16.32 -8.09 -21.06
C TRP A 487 16.18 -8.72 -19.68
N ILE A 488 17.28 -8.94 -18.95
CA ILE A 488 17.23 -9.40 -17.56
C ILE A 488 16.49 -8.38 -16.68
N GLY A 489 16.73 -7.08 -16.89
CA GLY A 489 15.99 -6.00 -16.25
C GLY A 489 14.49 -6.12 -16.49
N ILE A 490 14.06 -6.42 -17.72
CA ILE A 490 12.65 -6.67 -18.06
C ILE A 490 12.10 -7.84 -17.25
N LYS A 491 12.81 -8.96 -17.12
CA LYS A 491 12.34 -10.16 -16.39
C LYS A 491 12.31 -10.00 -14.88
N VAL A 492 13.26 -9.25 -14.32
CA VAL A 492 13.36 -9.01 -12.87
C VAL A 492 12.22 -8.12 -12.35
N VAL A 493 11.63 -7.29 -13.19
CA VAL A 493 10.59 -6.33 -12.79
C VAL A 493 9.24 -6.98 -12.46
N PRO A 494 8.69 -7.91 -13.27
CA PRO A 494 7.44 -8.59 -12.99
C PRO A 494 7.57 -9.89 -12.15
N GLU A 495 8.73 -10.56 -12.14
CA GLU A 495 8.87 -11.87 -11.46
C GLU A 495 8.97 -11.75 -9.93
N LYS A 496 8.34 -12.71 -9.23
CA LYS A 496 8.25 -12.74 -7.76
C LYS A 496 9.61 -12.94 -7.08
N SER A 497 10.60 -13.50 -7.78
CA SER A 497 11.96 -13.59 -7.28
C SER A 497 12.98 -13.20 -8.35
N ARG A 498 13.96 -12.35 -7.98
CA ARG A 498 15.12 -12.03 -8.84
C ARG A 498 15.88 -13.30 -9.24
N LEU A 499 15.80 -14.32 -8.40
CA LEU A 499 16.45 -15.60 -8.58
C LEU A 499 15.81 -16.38 -9.73
N GLU A 500 14.49 -16.42 -9.85
CA GLU A 500 13.78 -17.04 -10.99
C GLU A 500 14.21 -16.41 -12.31
N ALA A 501 14.22 -15.08 -12.39
CA ALA A 501 14.59 -14.35 -13.61
C ALA A 501 16.03 -14.67 -14.04
N VAL A 502 16.96 -14.66 -13.08
CA VAL A 502 18.38 -14.99 -13.31
C VAL A 502 18.54 -16.46 -13.68
N MET A 503 17.85 -17.37 -13.00
CA MET A 503 17.91 -18.82 -13.28
C MET A 503 17.36 -19.14 -14.67
N SER A 504 16.23 -18.55 -15.04
CA SER A 504 15.64 -18.71 -16.37
C SER A 504 16.59 -18.20 -17.46
N TYR A 505 17.18 -17.01 -17.29
CA TYR A 505 18.19 -16.52 -18.25
C TYR A 505 19.47 -17.38 -18.26
N THR A 506 19.88 -17.93 -17.11
CA THR A 506 21.03 -18.84 -17.01
C THR A 506 20.78 -20.13 -17.81
N LEU A 507 19.56 -20.68 -17.76
CA LEU A 507 19.19 -21.83 -18.59
C LEU A 507 19.27 -21.50 -20.08
N SER A 508 18.84 -20.30 -20.48
CA SER A 508 18.95 -19.82 -21.86
C SER A 508 20.41 -19.59 -22.28
N MET A 509 21.28 -19.13 -21.38
CA MET A 509 22.73 -19.07 -21.59
C MET A 509 23.36 -20.46 -21.74
N LEU A 510 22.93 -21.45 -20.95
CA LEU A 510 23.41 -22.84 -21.06
C LEU A 510 22.95 -23.47 -22.38
N ALA A 511 21.70 -23.24 -22.78
CA ALA A 511 21.17 -23.68 -24.07
C ALA A 511 21.94 -23.03 -25.24
N ALA A 512 22.21 -21.72 -25.15
CA ALA A 512 23.02 -21.00 -26.13
C ALA A 512 24.44 -21.55 -26.22
N TYR A 513 25.06 -21.88 -25.08
CA TYR A 513 26.40 -22.46 -25.02
C TYR A 513 26.43 -23.85 -25.67
N PHE A 514 25.47 -24.70 -25.31
CA PHE A 514 25.34 -26.03 -25.90
C PHE A 514 25.14 -25.96 -27.41
N TYR A 515 24.27 -25.05 -27.85
CA TYR A 515 23.99 -24.84 -29.28
C TYR A 515 25.21 -24.36 -30.05
N LEU A 516 25.94 -23.38 -29.51
CA LEU A 516 27.19 -22.88 -30.08
C LEU A 516 28.26 -23.98 -30.16
N GLY A 517 28.37 -24.82 -29.12
CA GLY A 517 29.29 -25.95 -29.09
C GLY A 517 28.99 -27.00 -30.15
N MET A 518 27.72 -27.37 -30.32
CA MET A 518 27.30 -28.28 -31.40
C MET A 518 27.62 -27.72 -32.78
N PHE A 519 27.36 -26.42 -32.99
CA PHE A 519 27.64 -25.77 -34.26
C PHE A 519 29.14 -25.79 -34.58
N LEU A 520 30.00 -25.36 -33.65
CA LEU A 520 31.45 -25.35 -33.83
C LEU A 520 31.99 -26.75 -34.11
N GLY A 521 31.47 -27.77 -33.42
CA GLY A 521 31.85 -29.17 -33.65
C GLY A 521 31.40 -29.71 -35.02
N ALA A 522 30.22 -29.34 -35.50
CA ALA A 522 29.67 -29.83 -36.76
C ALA A 522 30.24 -29.12 -38.01
N SER A 523 30.62 -27.84 -37.88
CA SER A 523 31.08 -27.01 -39.00
C SER A 523 32.60 -26.95 -39.18
N GLY A 524 33.38 -27.49 -38.22
CA GLY A 524 34.84 -27.49 -38.28
C GLY A 524 35.46 -26.09 -38.23
N VAL A 525 34.69 -25.08 -37.81
CA VAL A 525 35.16 -23.69 -37.69
C VAL A 525 36.06 -23.58 -36.47
N GLU A 526 37.37 -23.42 -36.69
CA GLU A 526 38.31 -23.12 -35.62
C GLU A 526 38.15 -21.66 -35.18
N VAL A 527 37.80 -21.47 -33.91
CA VAL A 527 37.78 -20.13 -33.31
C VAL A 527 39.21 -19.75 -32.96
N PRO A 528 39.74 -18.62 -33.45
CA PRO A 528 41.11 -18.21 -33.16
C PRO A 528 41.37 -18.16 -31.64
N PRO A 529 42.43 -18.81 -31.15
CA PRO A 529 42.78 -18.76 -29.73
C PRO A 529 43.09 -17.31 -29.34
N GLY A 530 42.24 -16.72 -28.48
CA GLY A 530 42.35 -15.33 -28.03
C GLY A 530 41.09 -14.49 -28.20
N ASP A 531 40.09 -14.95 -28.97
CA ASP A 531 38.88 -14.16 -29.25
C ASP A 531 37.69 -14.48 -28.31
N ALA A 532 37.96 -14.46 -27.00
CA ALA A 532 36.95 -14.71 -25.97
C ALA A 532 35.79 -13.69 -26.03
N PHE A 533 36.05 -12.47 -26.49
CA PHE A 533 35.03 -11.43 -26.67
C PHE A 533 34.03 -11.80 -27.76
N THR A 534 34.50 -12.31 -28.90
CA THR A 534 33.61 -12.74 -29.99
C THR A 534 32.73 -13.91 -29.56
N LEU A 535 33.30 -14.92 -28.88
CA LEU A 535 32.52 -16.04 -28.34
C LEU A 535 31.46 -15.57 -27.34
N LEU A 536 31.83 -14.71 -26.39
CA LEU A 536 30.90 -14.21 -25.38
C LEU A 536 29.79 -13.35 -25.99
N LYS A 537 30.11 -12.51 -26.98
CA LYS A 537 29.13 -11.72 -27.74
C LYS A 537 28.09 -12.63 -28.40
N VAL A 538 28.53 -13.66 -29.12
CA VAL A 538 27.63 -14.62 -29.80
C VAL A 538 26.77 -15.36 -28.77
N LEU A 539 27.39 -15.80 -27.68
CA LEU A 539 26.70 -16.48 -26.60
C LEU A 539 25.59 -15.62 -25.98
N LEU A 540 25.88 -14.35 -25.66
CA LEU A 540 24.91 -13.40 -25.10
C LEU A 540 23.73 -13.18 -26.05
N LEU A 541 23.99 -12.99 -27.35
CA LEU A 541 22.93 -12.79 -28.35
C LEU A 541 22.07 -14.04 -28.51
N LEU A 542 22.67 -15.22 -28.61
CA LEU A 542 21.93 -16.48 -28.68
C LEU A 542 21.08 -16.71 -27.43
N ALA A 543 21.61 -16.41 -26.25
CA ALA A 543 20.87 -16.56 -25.01
C ALA A 543 19.64 -15.65 -24.97
N ILE A 544 19.76 -14.39 -25.40
CA ILE A 544 18.62 -13.48 -25.53
C ILE A 544 17.60 -14.05 -26.52
N ILE A 545 18.04 -14.50 -27.70
CA ILE A 545 17.17 -15.06 -28.74
C ILE A 545 16.36 -16.24 -28.19
N ILE A 546 17.04 -17.20 -27.56
CA ILE A 546 16.41 -18.38 -26.97
C ILE A 546 15.41 -17.96 -25.91
N ASP A 547 15.82 -17.08 -24.99
CA ASP A 547 14.99 -16.67 -23.87
C ASP A 547 13.74 -15.89 -24.31
N VAL A 548 13.89 -14.98 -25.29
CA VAL A 548 12.78 -14.25 -25.91
C VAL A 548 11.83 -15.22 -26.59
N THR A 549 12.36 -16.19 -27.35
CA THR A 549 11.55 -17.17 -28.08
C THR A 549 10.76 -18.06 -27.13
N VAL A 550 11.39 -18.56 -26.07
CA VAL A 550 10.73 -19.34 -25.01
C VAL A 550 9.62 -18.50 -24.36
N LYS A 551 9.90 -17.24 -24.00
CA LYS A 551 8.90 -16.37 -23.38
C LYS A 551 7.70 -16.09 -24.29
N LEU A 552 7.94 -15.88 -25.58
CA LEU A 552 6.88 -15.66 -26.56
C LEU A 552 6.05 -16.94 -26.79
N LEU A 553 6.70 -18.10 -26.88
CA LEU A 553 6.03 -19.40 -26.97
C LEU A 553 5.16 -19.66 -25.74
N ASP A 554 5.69 -19.46 -24.54
CA ASP A 554 4.91 -19.59 -23.31
C ASP A 554 3.68 -18.67 -23.35
N THR A 555 3.87 -17.39 -23.68
CA THR A 555 2.77 -16.41 -23.73
C THR A 555 1.71 -16.78 -24.77
N ALA A 556 2.12 -17.21 -25.97
CA ALA A 556 1.23 -17.61 -27.05
C ALA A 556 0.48 -18.91 -26.75
N VAL A 557 1.17 -19.92 -26.20
CA VAL A 557 0.58 -21.22 -25.83
C VAL A 557 -0.39 -21.05 -24.65
N PHE A 558 -0.03 -20.28 -23.62
CA PHE A 558 -0.93 -19.99 -22.49
C PHE A 558 -2.16 -19.19 -22.91
N SER A 559 -2.02 -18.21 -23.81
CA SER A 559 -3.17 -17.45 -24.32
C SER A 559 -4.19 -18.30 -25.09
N LYS A 560 -3.73 -19.36 -25.77
CA LYS A 560 -4.60 -20.32 -26.49
C LYS A 560 -5.21 -21.39 -25.60
N ILE A 561 -4.50 -21.83 -24.56
CA ILE A 561 -5.00 -22.86 -23.63
C ILE A 561 -5.97 -22.28 -22.60
N LEU A 562 -5.79 -21.02 -22.19
CA LEU A 562 -6.66 -20.34 -21.21
C LEU A 562 -7.78 -19.51 -21.85
N GLY A 563 -7.68 -19.18 -23.14
CA GLY A 563 -8.72 -18.46 -23.90
C GLY A 563 -9.65 -19.37 -24.72
N GLY A 564 -9.56 -20.69 -24.53
CA GLY A 564 -10.41 -21.71 -25.19
C GLY A 564 -11.46 -22.28 -24.26
#